data_AF-A0A9N9HS98-F1
#
_entry.id   AF-A0A9N9HS98-F1
#
_cell.length_a   1.000
_cell.length_b   1.000
_cell.length_c   1.000
_cell.angle_alpha   90.00
_cell.angle_beta   90.00
_cell.angle_gamma   90.00
#
_symmetry.space_group_name_H-M   'P 1'
#
loop_
_entity.id
_entity.type
_entity.pdbx_description
1 polymer ?
#
loop_
_entity_poly.entity_id
_entity_poly.type
_entity_poly.pdbx_seq_one_letter_code
_entity_poly.pdbx_strand_id
1 'polypeptide(L)'
;MTLQQKVQSIYQALLRACKIRDRVLILVNAYYLGQLLETESTNPSERIMLQNMMTIYYRLGVTRIYYLFEFLEVEQIQHTQIINFATIRQLKACEFRALINYTHQLSIRNEEETDEFLLEFKN
;
A
#
# COMPACT_ATOMS: atom_id res chain seq x y z
N MET A 1 -11.28 -18.22 -5.53
CA MET A 1 -11.67 -17.27 -4.46
C MET A 1 -12.11 -15.97 -5.13
N THR A 2 -13.28 -15.44 -4.79
CA THR A 2 -13.79 -14.17 -5.36
C THR A 2 -13.04 -12.97 -4.76
N LEU A 3 -13.06 -11.81 -5.43
CA LEU A 3 -12.43 -10.58 -4.92
C LEU A 3 -12.95 -10.19 -3.53
N GLN A 4 -14.27 -10.31 -3.32
CA GLN A 4 -14.89 -10.11 -2.01
C GLN A 4 -14.32 -11.05 -0.92
N GLN A 5 -14.12 -12.33 -1.25
CA GLN A 5 -13.50 -13.29 -0.33
C GLN A 5 -12.04 -12.95 -0.04
N LYS A 6 -11.27 -12.48 -1.04
CA LYS A 6 -9.90 -11.98 -0.84
C LYS A 6 -9.88 -10.80 0.12
N VAL A 7 -10.71 -9.78 -0.14
CA VAL A 7 -10.84 -8.58 0.71
C VAL A 7 -11.20 -8.95 2.14
N GLN A 8 -12.18 -9.85 2.32
CA GLN A 8 -12.56 -10.31 3.66
C GLN A 8 -11.43 -11.04 4.38
N SER A 9 -10.71 -11.92 3.68
CA SER A 9 -9.59 -12.68 4.24
C SER A 9 -8.45 -11.76 4.68
N ILE A 10 -8.01 -10.84 3.82
CA ILE A 10 -6.94 -9.90 4.14
C ILE A 10 -7.36 -8.91 5.22
N TYR A 11 -8.62 -8.43 5.21
CA TYR A 11 -9.11 -7.57 6.28
C TYR A 11 -9.11 -8.28 7.64
N GLN A 12 -9.49 -9.56 7.69
CA GLN A 12 -9.37 -10.35 8.91
C GLN A 12 -7.90 -10.53 9.34
N ALA A 13 -6.98 -10.73 8.40
CA ALA A 13 -5.55 -10.81 8.69
C ALA A 13 -5.01 -9.49 9.26
N LEU A 14 -5.41 -8.35 8.69
CA LEU A 14 -5.11 -7.01 9.21
C LEU A 14 -5.60 -6.85 10.65
N LEU A 15 -6.85 -7.24 10.94
CA LEU A 15 -7.40 -7.16 12.29
C LEU A 15 -6.64 -8.06 13.28
N ARG A 16 -6.20 -9.25 12.86
CA ARG A 16 -5.35 -10.12 13.69
C ARG A 16 -3.99 -9.49 13.94
N ALA A 17 -3.36 -8.92 12.92
CA ALA A 17 -2.09 -8.21 13.03
C ALA A 17 -2.17 -7.04 14.02
N CYS A 18 -3.27 -6.26 13.98
CA CYS A 18 -3.57 -5.22 14.96
C CYS A 18 -3.65 -5.77 16.40
N LYS A 19 -4.28 -6.93 16.60
CA LYS A 19 -4.40 -7.56 17.94
C LYS A 19 -3.04 -7.97 18.51
N ILE A 20 -2.16 -8.53 17.70
CA ILE A 20 -0.81 -8.94 18.12
C ILE A 20 0.21 -7.79 18.07
N ARG A 21 -0.20 -6.60 17.62
CA ARG A 21 0.63 -5.39 17.49
C ARG A 21 1.85 -5.58 16.59
N ASP A 22 1.72 -6.43 15.58
CA ASP A 22 2.77 -6.62 14.58
C ASP A 22 2.68 -5.51 13.52
N ARG A 23 3.53 -4.50 13.69
CA ARG A 23 3.56 -3.31 12.82
C ARG A 23 3.79 -3.66 11.34
N VAL A 24 4.73 -4.57 11.05
CA VAL A 24 5.05 -4.92 9.66
C VAL A 24 3.87 -5.65 9.04
N LEU A 25 3.32 -6.63 9.75
CA LEU A 25 2.17 -7.39 9.26
C LEU A 25 0.92 -6.51 9.09
N ILE A 26 0.73 -5.50 9.94
CA ILE A 26 -0.33 -4.49 9.76
C ILE A 26 -0.14 -3.75 8.43
N LEU A 27 1.06 -3.23 8.17
CA LEU A 27 1.34 -2.43 6.98
C LEU A 27 1.25 -3.28 5.70
N VAL A 28 1.80 -4.50 5.72
CA VAL A 28 1.73 -5.43 4.58
C VAL A 28 0.29 -5.82 4.26
N ASN A 29 -0.52 -6.21 5.26
CA ASN A 29 -1.92 -6.51 5.02
C ASN A 29 -2.69 -5.28 4.52
N ALA A 30 -2.37 -4.09 5.03
CA ALA A 30 -3.00 -2.85 4.58
C ALA A 30 -2.63 -2.50 3.13
N TYR A 31 -1.38 -2.73 2.72
CA TYR A 31 -0.93 -2.59 1.35
C TYR A 31 -1.72 -3.48 0.40
N TYR A 32 -1.76 -4.80 0.67
CA TYR A 32 -2.48 -5.73 -0.19
C TYR A 32 -3.98 -5.45 -0.20
N LEU A 33 -4.56 -5.06 0.94
CA LEU A 33 -5.97 -4.69 0.99
C LEU A 33 -6.25 -3.45 0.13
N GLY A 34 -5.37 -2.44 0.15
CA GLY A 34 -5.48 -1.27 -0.74
C GLY A 34 -5.29 -1.64 -2.22
N GLN A 35 -4.36 -2.53 -2.56
CA GLN A 35 -4.16 -3.03 -3.92
C GLN A 35 -5.42 -3.73 -4.48
N LEU A 36 -6.07 -4.57 -3.67
CA LEU A 36 -7.34 -5.20 -4.06
C LEU A 36 -8.43 -4.16 -4.37
N LEU A 37 -8.44 -3.05 -3.62
CA LEU A 37 -9.45 -2.00 -3.76
C LEU A 37 -9.17 -1.04 -4.92
N GLU A 38 -7.92 -0.65 -5.13
CA GLU A 38 -7.57 0.40 -6.09
C GLU A 38 -7.21 -0.17 -7.48
N THR A 39 -6.70 -1.41 -7.53
CA THR A 39 -6.15 -2.01 -8.77
C THR A 39 -6.94 -3.23 -9.24
N GLU A 40 -7.39 -4.12 -8.34
CA GLU A 40 -8.14 -5.32 -8.75
C GLU A 40 -9.66 -5.06 -8.92
N SER A 41 -10.19 -3.97 -8.36
CA SER A 41 -11.60 -3.59 -8.58
C SER A 41 -11.81 -3.13 -10.03
N THR A 42 -12.78 -3.68 -10.73
CA THR A 42 -13.01 -3.39 -12.16
C THR A 42 -13.76 -2.08 -12.40
N ASN A 43 -14.53 -1.62 -11.41
CA ASN A 43 -15.37 -0.44 -11.54
C ASN A 43 -15.60 0.26 -10.19
N PRO A 44 -16.00 1.55 -10.19
CA PRO A 44 -16.21 2.32 -8.95
C PRO A 44 -17.27 1.74 -8.02
N SER A 45 -18.34 1.13 -8.55
CA SER A 45 -19.40 0.55 -7.73
C SER A 45 -18.92 -0.69 -6.95
N GLU A 46 -18.14 -1.56 -7.60
CA GLU A 46 -17.48 -2.70 -6.96
C GLU A 46 -16.51 -2.22 -5.88
N ARG A 47 -15.69 -1.19 -6.16
CA ARG A 47 -14.79 -0.59 -5.17
C ARG A 47 -15.55 -0.10 -3.92
N ILE A 48 -16.65 0.63 -4.10
CA ILE A 48 -17.48 1.12 -2.99
C ILE A 48 -18.05 -0.06 -2.20
N MET A 49 -18.54 -1.10 -2.87
CA MET A 49 -19.04 -2.31 -2.21
C MET A 49 -17.96 -2.97 -1.35
N LEU A 50 -16.75 -3.13 -1.87
CA LEU A 50 -15.63 -3.75 -1.13
C LEU A 50 -15.16 -2.87 0.02
N GLN A 51 -15.06 -1.56 -0.18
CA GLN A 51 -14.77 -0.60 0.89
C GLN A 51 -15.83 -0.66 2.00
N ASN A 52 -17.09 -0.94 1.66
CA ASN A 52 -18.18 -1.07 2.64
C ASN A 52 -18.02 -2.24 3.62
N MET A 53 -17.13 -3.19 3.34
CA MET A 53 -16.81 -4.31 4.23
C MET A 53 -15.94 -3.92 5.43
N MET A 54 -15.39 -2.71 5.45
CA MET A 54 -14.45 -2.23 6.46
C MET A 54 -14.87 -0.87 7.04
N THR A 55 -14.37 -0.55 8.23
CA THR A 55 -14.67 0.74 8.87
C THR A 55 -13.94 1.88 8.15
N ILE A 56 -14.45 3.11 8.27
CA ILE A 56 -13.84 4.30 7.66
C ILE A 56 -12.37 4.49 8.07
N TYR A 57 -12.01 4.09 9.29
CA TYR A 57 -10.64 4.10 9.78
C TYR A 57 -9.72 3.27 8.89
N TYR A 58 -10.14 2.06 8.55
CA TYR A 58 -9.35 1.15 7.73
C TYR A 58 -9.37 1.57 6.26
N ARG A 59 -10.51 1.98 5.70
CA ARG A 59 -10.62 2.45 4.31
C ARG A 59 -9.56 3.49 3.97
N LEU A 60 -9.49 4.56 4.78
CA LEU A 60 -8.54 5.64 4.53
C LEU A 60 -7.09 5.18 4.66
N GLY A 61 -6.79 4.35 5.66
CA GLY A 61 -5.43 3.90 5.92
C GLY A 61 -4.91 2.94 4.85
N VAL A 62 -5.71 1.97 4.42
CA VAL A 62 -5.29 0.98 3.40
C VAL A 62 -5.06 1.63 2.05
N THR A 63 -5.94 2.56 1.63
CA THR A 63 -5.76 3.31 0.37
C THR A 63 -4.49 4.16 0.42
N ARG A 64 -4.22 4.85 1.55
CA ARG A 64 -3.01 5.66 1.68
C ARG A 64 -1.73 4.83 1.72
N ILE A 65 -1.75 3.69 2.41
CA ILE A 65 -0.61 2.78 2.47
C ILE A 65 -0.32 2.20 1.09
N TYR A 66 -1.34 1.76 0.36
CA TYR A 66 -1.16 1.27 -1.00
C TYR A 66 -0.49 2.32 -1.90
N TYR A 67 -1.07 3.52 -2.03
CA TYR A 67 -0.49 4.55 -2.87
C TYR A 67 0.92 4.97 -2.43
N LEU A 68 1.21 4.99 -1.12
CA LEU A 68 2.56 5.33 -0.64
C LEU A 68 3.63 4.32 -1.08
N PHE A 69 3.26 3.04 -1.14
CA PHE A 69 4.19 1.95 -1.43
C PHE A 69 4.07 1.39 -2.84
N GLU A 70 3.09 1.78 -3.66
CA GLU A 70 2.91 1.18 -4.99
C GLU A 70 4.14 1.37 -5.91
N PHE A 71 4.85 2.48 -5.77
CA PHE A 71 6.09 2.78 -6.51
C PHE A 71 7.36 2.25 -5.84
N LEU A 72 7.27 1.91 -4.55
CA LEU A 72 8.40 1.44 -3.75
C LEU A 72 8.40 -0.09 -3.59
N GLU A 73 7.31 -0.75 -3.98
CA GLU A 73 7.02 -2.15 -3.71
C GLU A 73 6.79 -2.46 -2.21
N VAL A 74 6.20 -3.63 -1.96
CA VAL A 74 5.76 -4.04 -0.61
C VAL A 74 6.94 -4.34 0.31
N GLU A 75 8.08 -4.73 -0.25
CA GLU A 75 9.33 -5.07 0.39
C GLU A 75 9.85 -3.88 1.22
N GLN A 76 9.66 -2.66 0.71
CA GLN A 76 10.11 -1.45 1.40
C GLN A 76 9.43 -1.23 2.76
N ILE A 77 8.26 -1.83 2.99
CA ILE A 77 7.60 -1.81 4.31
C ILE A 77 8.50 -2.41 5.39
N GLN A 78 9.27 -3.45 5.08
CA GLN A 78 10.15 -4.13 6.03
C GLN A 78 11.30 -3.23 6.50
N HIS A 79 11.73 -2.29 5.65
CA HIS A 79 12.81 -1.35 5.95
C HIS A 79 12.36 -0.13 6.78
N THR A 80 11.06 0.07 6.91
CA THR A 80 10.53 1.14 7.76
C THR A 80 10.74 0.79 9.22
N GLN A 81 11.08 1.74 10.10
CA GLN A 81 11.25 1.46 11.54
C GLN A 81 10.19 2.13 12.43
N ILE A 82 9.83 3.37 12.11
CA ILE A 82 9.01 4.22 12.98
C ILE A 82 7.58 4.35 12.47
N ILE A 83 7.39 4.35 11.15
CA ILE A 83 6.07 4.58 10.57
C ILE A 83 5.13 3.42 10.91
N ASN A 84 3.88 3.75 11.19
CA ASN A 84 2.82 2.79 11.45
C ASN A 84 1.52 3.23 10.75
N PHE A 85 0.54 2.33 10.78
CA PHE A 85 -0.76 2.54 10.12
C PHE A 85 -1.43 3.86 10.53
N ALA A 86 -1.45 4.17 11.83
CA ALA A 86 -2.12 5.37 12.34
C ALA A 86 -1.43 6.63 11.85
N THR A 87 -0.10 6.66 11.85
CA THR A 87 0.71 7.79 11.35
C THR A 87 0.38 8.09 9.89
N ILE A 88 0.43 7.08 9.01
CA ILE A 88 0.16 7.26 7.57
C ILE A 88 -1.29 7.71 7.34
N ARG A 89 -2.25 7.12 8.04
CA ARG A 89 -3.67 7.50 7.98
C ARG A 89 -3.91 8.95 8.45
N GLN A 90 -3.11 9.46 9.37
CA GLN A 90 -3.27 10.80 9.95
C GLN A 90 -2.53 11.91 9.21
N LEU A 91 -1.67 11.59 8.23
CA LEU A 91 -0.98 12.59 7.41
C LEU A 91 -1.96 13.63 6.86
N LYS A 92 -1.54 14.90 6.84
CA LYS A 92 -2.30 15.92 6.14
C LYS A 92 -2.30 15.62 4.65
N ALA A 93 -3.34 16.05 3.95
CA ALA A 93 -3.46 15.81 2.52
C ALA A 93 -2.28 16.42 1.71
N CYS A 94 -1.68 17.52 2.16
CA CYS A 94 -0.47 18.09 1.54
C CYS A 94 0.76 17.21 1.77
N GLU A 95 1.01 16.77 3.00
CA GLU A 95 2.14 15.90 3.38
C GLU A 95 2.06 14.56 2.63
N PHE A 96 0.86 13.97 2.60
CA PHE A 96 0.63 12.73 1.88
C PHE A 96 0.93 12.87 0.39
N ARG A 97 0.39 13.91 -0.28
CA ARG A 97 0.68 14.16 -1.71
C ARG A 97 2.16 14.41 -1.98
N ALA A 98 2.84 15.15 -1.11
CA ALA A 98 4.28 15.39 -1.24
C ALA A 98 5.06 14.07 -1.16
N LEU A 99 4.69 13.17 -0.25
CA LEU A 99 5.31 11.84 -0.14
C LEU A 99 5.06 10.98 -1.39
N ILE A 100 3.83 10.93 -1.91
CA ILE A 100 3.54 10.18 -3.15
C ILE A 100 4.39 10.69 -4.32
N ASN A 101 4.47 12.01 -4.49
CA ASN A 101 5.28 12.57 -5.56
C ASN A 101 6.77 12.22 -5.40
N TYR A 102 7.26 12.19 -4.16
CA TYR A 102 8.64 11.82 -3.86
C TYR A 102 8.89 10.33 -4.13
N THR A 103 8.00 9.43 -3.72
CA THR A 103 8.15 7.99 -3.97
C THR A 103 8.11 7.66 -5.46
N HIS A 104 7.25 8.31 -6.23
CA HIS A 104 7.23 8.20 -7.69
C HIS A 104 8.52 8.71 -8.36
N GLN A 105 9.12 9.80 -7.85
CA GLN A 105 10.41 10.28 -8.37
C GLN A 105 11.55 9.30 -8.05
N LEU A 106 11.51 8.64 -6.89
CA LEU A 106 12.50 7.62 -6.54
C LEU A 106 12.40 6.39 -7.43
N SER A 107 11.20 5.93 -7.77
CA SER A 107 11.04 4.76 -8.66
C SER A 107 11.62 5.01 -10.05
N ILE A 108 11.39 6.20 -10.62
CA ILE A 108 11.95 6.60 -11.92
C ILE A 108 13.49 6.56 -11.89
N ARG A 109 14.12 7.10 -10.84
CA ARG A 109 15.58 7.12 -10.73
C ARG A 109 16.17 5.71 -10.65
N ASN A 110 15.54 4.82 -9.90
CA ASN A 110 16.00 3.43 -9.77
C ASN A 110 15.91 2.67 -11.10
N GLU A 111 14.90 2.95 -11.92
CA GLU A 111 14.77 2.37 -13.26
C GLU A 111 15.90 2.86 -14.20
N GLU A 112 16.20 4.17 -14.19
CA GLU A 112 17.30 4.75 -14.99
C GLU A 112 18.67 4.17 -14.62
N GLU A 113 18.96 4.03 -13.33
CA GLU A 113 20.22 3.43 -12.83
C GLU A 113 20.33 1.93 -13.21
N THR A 114 19.20 1.21 -13.21
CA THR A 114 19.18 -0.21 -13.59
C THR A 114 19.44 -0.38 -15.09
N ASP A 115 18.84 0.48 -15.93
CA ASP A 115 19.03 0.45 -17.37
C ASP A 115 20.46 0.85 -17.78
N GLU A 116 21.06 1.84 -17.10
CA GLU A 116 22.45 2.24 -17.30
C GLU A 116 23.42 1.11 -16.93
N PHE A 117 23.20 0.45 -15.78
CA PHE A 117 23.96 -0.73 -15.37
C PHE A 117 23.84 -1.85 -16.41
N LEU A 118 22.64 -2.18 -16.89
CA LEU A 118 22.46 -3.25 -17.88
C LEU A 118 23.10 -2.95 -19.25
N LEU A 119 23.28 -1.67 -19.60
CA LEU A 119 24.01 -1.25 -20.80
C LEU A 119 25.53 -1.39 -20.64
N GLU A 120 26.08 -1.14 -19.45
CA GLU A 120 27.53 -1.32 -19.17
C GLU A 120 27.96 -2.79 -19.26
N PHE A 121 27.12 -3.74 -18.85
CA PHE A 121 27.44 -5.18 -18.89
C PHE A 121 27.17 -5.86 -20.24
N LYS A 122 26.59 -5.14 -21.22
CA LYS A 122 26.36 -5.65 -22.58
C LYS A 122 27.44 -5.23 -23.59
N ASN A 123 28.43 -4.43 -23.17
CA ASN A 123 29.62 -4.06 -23.95
C ASN A 123 30.87 -4.79 -23.45
#